data_AF-A0A961STD4-F1
#
_entry.id   AF-A0A961STD4-F1
#
_cell.length_a   1.000
_cell.length_b   1.000
_cell.length_c   1.000
_cell.angle_alpha   90.00
_cell.angle_beta   90.00
_cell.angle_gamma   90.00
#
_symmetry.space_group_name_H-M   'P 1'
#
loop_
_entity.id
_entity.type
_entity.pdbx_description
1 polymer ?
#
loop_
_entity_poly.entity_id
_entity_poly.type
_entity_poly.pdbx_seq_one_letter_code
_entity_poly.pdbx_strand_id
1 'polypeptide(L)' 'MNMITASAAASATAPLPVDHDAETAAATFTAAGLLLPHLERGQRVDAATLRGAMEAAFGASDATGAWNWKTAYDACEAA' A
#
# COMPACT_ATOMS: atom_id res chain seq x y z
N MET A 1 55.08 -24.27 2.46
CA MET A 1 54.07 -24.39 3.53
C MET A 1 52.87 -23.53 3.17
N ASN A 2 51.67 -24.12 3.18
CA ASN A 2 50.41 -23.54 2.74
C ASN A 2 49.98 -22.29 3.53
N MET A 3 49.50 -21.26 2.82
CA MET A 3 48.73 -20.16 3.40
C MET A 3 47.25 -20.57 3.44
N ILE A 4 46.66 -20.47 4.63
CA ILE A 4 45.28 -20.81 4.95
C ILE A 4 44.35 -19.75 4.37
N THR A 5 43.39 -20.14 3.54
CA THR A 5 42.30 -19.27 3.07
C THR A 5 41.36 -18.98 4.25
N ALA A 6 41.20 -17.71 4.61
CA ALA A 6 40.13 -17.26 5.50
C ALA A 6 38.87 -16.96 4.67
N SER A 7 37.77 -17.66 4.96
CA SER A 7 36.46 -17.34 4.37
C SER A 7 35.84 -16.21 5.20
N ALA A 8 35.66 -15.03 4.61
CA ALA A 8 34.94 -13.94 5.23
C ALA A 8 33.43 -14.21 5.11
N ALA A 9 32.77 -14.45 6.23
CA ALA A 9 31.31 -14.45 6.29
C ALA A 9 30.83 -13.00 6.10
N ALA A 10 30.28 -12.69 4.93
CA ALA A 10 29.61 -11.42 4.70
C ALA A 10 28.34 -11.38 5.56
N SER A 11 28.30 -10.51 6.58
CA SER A 11 27.06 -10.15 7.25
C SER A 11 26.18 -9.40 6.24
N ALA A 12 25.27 -10.13 5.61
CA ALA A 12 24.25 -9.56 4.75
C ALA A 12 23.17 -8.92 5.62
N THR A 13 23.41 -7.70 6.11
CA THR A 13 22.33 -6.83 6.57
C THR A 13 21.71 -6.14 5.36
N ALA A 14 21.18 -6.94 4.42
CA ALA A 14 20.35 -6.41 3.35
C ALA A 14 19.01 -5.98 3.99
N PRO A 15 18.46 -4.80 3.66
CA PRO A 15 17.10 -4.45 4.05
C PRO A 15 16.18 -5.57 3.58
N LEU A 16 15.28 -6.02 4.45
CA LEU A 16 14.23 -6.96 4.06
C LEU A 16 13.47 -6.35 2.87
N PRO A 17 13.10 -7.15 1.84
CA PRO A 17 12.23 -6.67 0.79
C PRO A 17 11.00 -6.03 1.42
N VAL A 18 10.74 -4.76 1.10
CA VAL A 18 9.49 -4.13 1.50
C VAL A 18 8.39 -4.93 0.83
N ASP A 19 7.50 -5.51 1.62
CA ASP A 19 6.39 -6.29 1.11
C ASP A 19 5.37 -5.29 0.53
N HIS A 20 5.56 -4.99 -0.76
CA HIS A 20 4.76 -4.01 -1.49
C HIS A 20 3.27 -4.39 -1.49
N ASP A 21 2.97 -5.69 -1.46
CA ASP A 21 1.60 -6.18 -1.35
C ASP A 21 1.02 -5.86 0.03
N ALA A 22 1.80 -6.03 1.11
CA ALA A 22 1.38 -5.64 2.45
C ALA A 22 1.18 -4.12 2.59
N GLU A 23 2.06 -3.31 1.99
CA GLU A 23 1.91 -1.84 1.96
C GLU A 23 0.65 -1.42 1.20
N THR A 24 0.42 -2.02 0.04
CA THR A 24 -0.79 -1.80 -0.76
C THR A 24 -2.05 -2.20 0.01
N ALA A 25 -2.04 -3.34 0.69
CA ALA A 25 -3.15 -3.79 1.52
C ALA A 25 -3.42 -2.83 2.70
N ALA A 26 -2.37 -2.35 3.36
CA ALA A 26 -2.49 -1.38 4.46
C ALA A 26 -3.06 -0.04 3.98
N ALA A 27 -2.58 0.46 2.83
CA ALA A 27 -3.11 1.68 2.21
C ALA A 27 -4.58 1.49 1.77
N THR A 28 -4.92 0.34 1.18
CA THR A 28 -6.30 -0.01 0.79
C THR A 28 -7.24 -0.01 2.01
N PHE A 29 -6.83 -0.63 3.12
CA PHE A 29 -7.60 -0.63 4.36
C PHE A 29 -7.75 0.77 4.96
N THR A 30 -6.68 1.58 4.88
CA THR A 30 -6.74 2.99 5.31
C THR A 30 -7.75 3.77 4.47
N ALA A 31 -7.75 3.61 3.15
CA ALA A 31 -8.74 4.22 2.26
C ALA A 31 -10.17 3.79 2.61
N ALA A 32 -10.40 2.50 2.87
CA ALA A 32 -11.70 1.98 3.31
C ALA A 32 -12.20 2.68 4.58
N GLY A 33 -11.31 2.87 5.57
CA GLY A 33 -11.62 3.61 6.79
C GLY A 33 -12.00 5.08 6.55
N LEU A 34 -11.46 5.72 5.51
CA LEU A 34 -11.84 7.08 5.11
C LEU A 34 -13.21 7.13 4.39
N LEU A 35 -13.60 6.04 3.72
CA LEU A 35 -14.88 5.92 3.04
C LEU A 35 -16.03 5.59 4.00
N LEU A 36 -15.78 4.73 5.00
CA LEU A 36 -16.78 4.24 5.95
C LEU A 36 -17.70 5.34 6.54
N PRO A 37 -17.21 6.51 7.01
CA PRO A 37 -18.07 7.55 7.56
C PRO A 37 -19.08 8.12 6.56
N HIS A 38 -18.80 8.07 5.25
CA HIS A 38 -19.74 8.48 4.21
C HIS A 38 -20.88 7.47 4.10
N LEU A 39 -20.54 6.18 4.10
CA LEU A 39 -21.50 5.08 4.06
C LEU A 39 -22.40 5.06 5.30
N GLU A 40 -21.83 5.27 6.49
CA GLU A 40 -22.59 5.35 7.75
C GLU A 40 -23.64 6.48 7.75
N ARG A 41 -23.40 7.56 6.99
CA ARG A 41 -24.35 8.67 6.79
C ARG A 41 -25.34 8.42 5.64
N GLY A 42 -25.29 7.26 4.99
CA GLY A 42 -26.07 6.94 3.80
C GLY A 42 -25.67 7.78 2.57
N GLN A 43 -24.47 8.36 2.57
CA GLN A 43 -23.96 9.13 1.44
C GLN A 43 -23.38 8.21 0.38
N ARG A 44 -23.60 8.54 -0.89
CA ARG A 44 -22.96 7.84 -2.00
C ARG A 44 -21.48 8.24 -2.07
N VAL A 45 -20.61 7.26 -2.27
CA VAL A 45 -19.21 7.50 -2.64
C VAL A 45 -19.16 7.77 -4.14
N ASP A 46 -18.95 9.03 -4.51
CA ASP A 46 -18.69 9.40 -5.89
C ASP A 46 -17.20 9.29 -6.24
N ALA A 47 -16.88 9.51 -7.51
CA ALA A 47 -15.50 9.38 -8.00
C ALA A 47 -14.53 10.38 -7.36
N ALA A 48 -15.00 11.56 -6.94
CA ALA A 48 -14.15 12.56 -6.29
C ALA A 48 -13.84 12.15 -4.85
N THR A 49 -14.84 11.65 -4.13
CA THR A 49 -14.71 11.11 -2.78
C THR A 49 -13.76 9.91 -2.76
N LEU A 50 -13.96 8.95 -3.68
CA LEU A 50 -13.10 7.78 -3.82
C LEU A 50 -11.65 8.18 -4.09
N ARG A 51 -11.41 9.07 -5.05
CA ARG A 51 -10.06 9.50 -5.40
C ARG A 51 -9.39 10.27 -4.27
N GLY A 52 -10.12 11.13 -3.54
CA GLY A 52 -9.60 11.80 -2.36
C GLY A 52 -9.17 10.83 -1.25
N ALA A 53 -9.95 9.78 -0.99
CA ALA A 53 -9.60 8.75 -0.02
C ALA A 53 -8.37 7.94 -0.45
N MET A 54 -8.31 7.53 -1.71
CA MET A 54 -7.17 6.79 -2.27
C MET A 54 -5.89 7.64 -2.26
N GLU A 55 -5.95 8.90 -2.70
CA GLU A 55 -4.79 9.81 -2.68
C GLU A 55 -4.30 10.08 -1.25
N ALA A 56 -5.20 10.20 -0.27
CA ALA A 56 -4.84 10.37 1.13
C ALA A 56 -4.15 9.12 1.71
N ALA A 57 -4.59 7.92 1.32
CA ALA A 57 -4.04 6.67 1.84
C ALA A 57 -2.74 6.25 1.15
N PHE A 58 -2.63 6.44 -0.18
CA PHE A 58 -1.46 6.06 -0.98
C PHE A 58 -0.44 7.19 -1.13
N GLY A 59 -0.80 8.44 -0.79
CA GLY A 59 0.09 9.61 -0.90
C GLY A 59 0.35 10.07 -2.34
N ALA A 60 -0.36 9.51 -3.32
CA ALA A 60 -0.18 9.82 -4.73
C ALA A 60 -1.47 9.61 -5.54
N SER A 61 -1.58 10.31 -6.66
CA SER A 61 -2.67 10.13 -7.64
C SER A 61 -2.50 8.82 -8.41
N ASP A 62 -3.61 8.25 -8.87
CA ASP A 62 -3.69 7.14 -9.82
C ASP A 62 -2.82 7.32 -11.07
N ALA A 63 -2.62 8.57 -11.53
CA ALA A 63 -1.76 8.89 -12.66
C ALA A 63 -0.29 8.50 -12.44
N THR A 64 0.14 8.31 -11.19
CA THR A 64 1.49 7.85 -10.82
C THR A 64 1.63 6.34 -10.87
N GLY A 65 0.52 5.59 -10.98
CA GLY A 65 0.49 4.14 -10.87
C GLY A 65 0.55 3.60 -9.45
N ALA A 66 0.45 4.45 -8.42
CA ALA A 66 0.47 4.04 -7.01
C ALA A 66 -0.70 3.11 -6.63
N TRP A 67 -1.82 3.21 -7.33
CA TRP A 67 -2.99 2.35 -7.18
C TRP A 67 -3.76 2.29 -8.50
N ASN A 68 -4.51 1.21 -8.71
CA ASN A 68 -5.33 1.03 -9.91
C ASN A 68 -6.82 0.91 -9.56
N TRP A 69 -7.65 0.77 -10.60
CA TRP A 69 -9.11 0.67 -10.45
C TRP A 69 -9.56 -0.49 -9.56
N LYS A 70 -8.81 -1.60 -9.54
CA LYS A 70 -9.11 -2.77 -8.72
C LYS A 70 -8.78 -2.50 -7.26
N THR A 71 -7.64 -1.88 -6.96
CA THR A 71 -7.29 -1.47 -5.60
C THR A 71 -8.34 -0.51 -5.01
N ALA A 72 -8.82 0.43 -5.82
CA ALA A 72 -9.90 1.34 -5.41
C ALA A 72 -11.23 0.60 -5.19
N TYR A 73 -11.53 -0.41 -5.99
CA TYR A 73 -12.69 -1.28 -5.78
C TYR A 73 -12.58 -2.07 -4.48
N ASP A 74 -11.42 -2.67 -4.20
CA ASP A 74 -11.19 -3.46 -2.99
C ASP A 74 -11.31 -2.57 -1.73
N ALA A 75 -10.92 -1.30 -1.80
CA ALA A 75 -11.14 -0.33 -0.71
C ALA A 75 -12.64 -0.05 -0.46
N CYS A 76 -13.45 0.02 -1.53
CA CYS A 76 -14.90 0.17 -1.39
C CYS A 76 -15.57 -1.06 -0.79
N GLU A 77 -15.11 -2.28 -1.12
CA GLU A 77 -15.65 -3.53 -0.54
C GLU A 77 -15.27 -3.72 0.93
N ALA A 78 -14.14 -3.16 1.36
CA ALA A 78 -13.67 -3.24 2.73
C ALA A 78 -14.30 -2.17 3.66
N ALA A 79 -14.96 -1.16 3.10
CA ALA A 79 -15.64 -0.08 3.83
C ALA A 79 -17.06 -0.47 4.22
#